data_AF-A0AAN8WUI5-F1
#
_entry.id   AF-A0AAN8WUI5-F1
#
_cell.length_a   1.000
_cell.length_b   1.000
_cell.length_c   1.000
_cell.angle_alpha   90.00
_cell.angle_beta   90.00
_cell.angle_gamma   90.00
#
_symmetry.space_group_name_H-M   'P 1'
#
loop_
_entity.id
_entity.type
_entity.pdbx_description
1 polymer ?
#
loop_
_entity_poly.entity_id
_entity_poly.type
_entity_poly.pdbx_seq_one_letter_code
_entity_poly.pdbx_strand_id
1 'polypeptide(L)'
;MTREREFDVSRDNLYVNFYFGPNPSVPKRTRVVLPVTIQKDFTKGPQKWDVRIHSQDSNTLTLQIHIPATCQVGLWRCVIETSTRNYPRARTQYRAPEDVFIIFNPFCRDDAVYIENDAQRSEYVMNDSGKVYLGGSRYAHGRPWVYGQFDDCVLPAACVLLEMARLSHTERGNPIKVTRAICAMIKASRNHCRNYEDTDGVLEPRYEEDYRGGQNPHLWTGSVRIIEEFLYQGATPVKYGHCWVMAALMTTFCRALGLPSRPTTAISAAFETQDTLTVDRYVDRFGDVIERGPGRDQPDALWAFHTWCDVWMTRPDLPSGYSGWQALDPARAYYRNRYSNGCGPSSAEAVRKGDVGYSLETTALFSCLNTYV
;
A
#
# COMPACT_ATOMS: atom_id res chain seq x y z
N MET A 1 -12.76 -26.27 18.65
CA MET A 1 -12.41 -27.71 18.77
C MET A 1 -13.44 -28.39 19.65
N THR A 2 -13.74 -29.66 19.38
CA THR A 2 -14.83 -30.42 20.02
C THR A 2 -14.56 -30.55 21.52
N ARG A 3 -15.25 -29.74 22.34
CA ARG A 3 -14.96 -29.61 23.78
C ARG A 3 -15.24 -30.89 24.58
N GLU A 4 -16.09 -31.78 24.05
CA GLU A 4 -16.67 -32.89 24.80
C GLU A 4 -16.10 -34.26 24.41
N ARG A 5 -15.53 -34.40 23.20
CA ARG A 5 -14.95 -35.65 22.70
C ARG A 5 -14.02 -35.43 21.50
N GLU A 6 -13.27 -36.46 21.14
CA GLU A 6 -12.42 -36.46 19.96
C GLU A 6 -13.22 -36.22 18.67
N PHE A 7 -12.58 -35.54 17.72
CA PHE A 7 -13.11 -35.34 16.38
C PHE A 7 -13.04 -36.67 15.61
N ASP A 8 -14.16 -37.09 15.03
CA ASP A 8 -14.24 -38.29 14.20
C ASP A 8 -14.82 -37.90 12.84
N VAL A 9 -13.98 -37.88 11.81
CA VAL A 9 -14.35 -37.48 10.45
C VAL A 9 -15.46 -38.36 9.83
N SER A 10 -15.65 -39.59 10.35
CA SER A 10 -16.71 -40.50 9.92
C SER A 10 -18.08 -40.17 10.53
N ARG A 11 -18.12 -39.39 11.61
CA ARG A 11 -19.33 -39.01 12.36
C ARG A 11 -19.60 -37.52 12.36
N ASP A 12 -18.57 -36.71 12.16
CA ASP A 12 -18.59 -35.26 12.30
C ASP A 12 -18.33 -34.57 10.98
N ASN A 13 -18.95 -33.41 10.81
CA ASN A 13 -18.60 -32.43 9.80
C ASN A 13 -17.97 -31.23 10.50
N LEU A 14 -16.83 -30.78 9.99
CA LEU A 14 -16.11 -29.61 10.47
C LEU A 14 -15.76 -28.73 9.27
N TYR A 15 -16.07 -27.44 9.37
CA TYR A 15 -15.74 -26.44 8.36
C TYR A 15 -15.00 -25.28 9.03
N VAL A 16 -13.88 -24.87 8.44
CA VAL A 16 -13.22 -23.60 8.76
C VAL A 16 -13.70 -22.57 7.76
N ASN A 17 -14.35 -21.51 8.23
CA ASN A 17 -14.88 -20.45 7.40
C ASN A 17 -14.10 -19.15 7.62
N PHE A 18 -13.66 -18.51 6.55
CA PHE A 18 -13.06 -17.19 6.58
C PHE A 18 -13.97 -16.17 5.89
N TYR A 19 -14.13 -14.99 6.50
CA TYR A 19 -14.98 -13.91 5.99
C TYR A 19 -14.19 -12.60 5.90
N PHE A 20 -14.26 -11.95 4.74
CA PHE A 20 -13.58 -10.69 4.45
C PHE A 20 -14.57 -9.60 4.03
N GLY A 21 -14.44 -8.44 4.66
CA GLY A 21 -15.28 -7.27 4.38
C GLY A 21 -16.74 -7.39 4.84
N PRO A 22 -17.57 -6.40 4.46
CA PRO A 22 -18.94 -6.27 4.93
C PRO A 22 -19.91 -7.26 4.26
N ASN A 23 -19.67 -7.58 2.98
CA ASN A 23 -20.54 -8.45 2.17
C ASN A 23 -19.76 -9.67 1.62
N PRO A 24 -19.35 -10.60 2.50
CA PRO A 24 -18.50 -11.73 2.14
C PRO A 24 -19.25 -12.75 1.26
N SER A 25 -18.64 -13.17 0.15
CA SER A 25 -19.22 -14.18 -0.75
C SER A 25 -18.16 -15.05 -1.41
N VAL A 26 -18.52 -16.32 -1.65
CA VAL A 26 -17.61 -17.31 -2.25
C VAL A 26 -17.20 -16.94 -3.69
N PRO A 27 -18.11 -16.53 -4.59
CA PRO A 27 -17.73 -16.16 -5.96
C PRO A 27 -16.76 -14.98 -6.02
N LYS A 28 -16.89 -14.02 -5.09
CA LYS A 28 -16.01 -12.87 -4.98
C LYS A 28 -14.70 -13.16 -4.23
N ARG A 29 -14.51 -14.41 -3.76
CA ARG A 29 -13.39 -14.86 -2.92
C ARG A 29 -13.27 -14.12 -1.59
N THR A 30 -14.33 -13.43 -1.15
CA THR A 30 -14.40 -12.74 0.16
C THR A 30 -15.07 -13.58 1.23
N ARG A 31 -15.47 -14.81 0.90
CA ARG A 31 -15.83 -15.87 1.83
C ARG A 31 -15.14 -17.16 1.41
N VAL A 32 -14.50 -17.84 2.35
CA VAL A 32 -13.85 -19.13 2.12
C VAL A 32 -14.51 -20.15 3.03
N VAL A 33 -14.83 -21.32 2.48
CA VAL A 33 -15.40 -22.46 3.22
C VAL A 33 -14.48 -23.64 3.02
N LEU A 34 -13.87 -24.13 4.09
CA LEU A 34 -12.89 -25.20 4.06
C LEU A 34 -13.43 -26.42 4.83
N PRO A 35 -14.01 -27.42 4.13
CA PRO A 35 -14.37 -28.68 4.77
C PRO A 35 -13.11 -29.42 5.22
N VAL A 36 -13.06 -29.80 6.49
CA VAL A 36 -11.98 -30.62 7.03
C VAL A 36 -12.26 -32.08 6.70
N THR A 37 -11.33 -32.74 6.02
CA THR A 37 -11.43 -34.14 5.60
C THR A 37 -10.35 -34.99 6.28
N ILE A 38 -10.34 -36.30 6.03
CA ILE A 38 -9.36 -37.24 6.60
C ILE A 38 -7.95 -37.08 5.98
N GLN A 39 -7.82 -36.25 4.95
CA GLN A 39 -6.57 -36.11 4.21
C GLN A 39 -5.52 -35.37 5.06
N LYS A 40 -4.31 -35.94 5.10
CA LYS A 40 -3.15 -35.37 5.79
C LYS A 40 -2.33 -34.42 4.91
N ASP A 41 -2.56 -34.46 3.61
CA ASP A 41 -1.92 -33.60 2.61
C ASP A 41 -2.91 -32.60 2.03
N PHE A 42 -2.39 -31.46 1.56
CA PHE A 42 -3.18 -30.53 0.76
C PHE A 42 -3.56 -31.20 -0.56
N THR A 43 -4.80 -31.01 -0.97
CA THR A 43 -5.39 -31.65 -2.14
C THR A 43 -5.76 -30.68 -3.26
N LYS A 44 -5.70 -29.38 -2.97
CA LYS A 44 -5.88 -28.33 -3.96
C LYS A 44 -4.53 -27.75 -4.38
N GLY A 45 -4.49 -27.22 -5.60
CA GLY A 45 -3.31 -26.51 -6.11
C GLY A 45 -3.00 -25.23 -5.31
N PRO A 46 -1.77 -24.70 -5.42
CA PRO A 46 -1.26 -23.60 -4.57
C PRO A 46 -2.06 -22.30 -4.71
N GLN A 47 -2.78 -22.11 -5.81
CA GLN A 47 -3.61 -20.94 -6.09
C GLN A 47 -5.00 -20.98 -5.42
N LYS A 48 -5.30 -22.01 -4.60
CA LYS A 48 -6.58 -22.19 -3.93
C LYS A 48 -6.39 -22.36 -2.43
N TRP A 49 -7.31 -21.82 -1.64
CA TRP A 49 -7.37 -22.10 -0.21
C TRP A 49 -7.59 -23.59 0.08
N ASP A 50 -6.85 -24.12 1.05
CA ASP A 50 -6.95 -25.51 1.45
C ASP A 50 -6.76 -25.72 2.96
N VAL A 51 -7.19 -26.88 3.46
CA VAL A 51 -7.06 -27.27 4.86
C VAL A 51 -6.67 -28.73 4.95
N ARG A 52 -5.81 -29.07 5.92
CA ARG A 52 -5.50 -30.46 6.27
C ARG A 52 -5.40 -30.62 7.78
N ILE A 53 -5.63 -31.84 8.25
CA ILE A 53 -5.36 -32.20 9.64
C ILE A 53 -3.86 -32.39 9.80
N HIS A 54 -3.23 -31.58 10.64
CA HIS A 54 -1.81 -31.71 10.95
C HIS A 54 -1.60 -32.77 12.04
N SER A 55 -2.36 -32.65 13.13
CA SER A 55 -2.33 -33.61 14.23
C SER A 55 -3.64 -33.57 15.02
N GLN A 56 -3.91 -34.65 15.74
CA GLN A 56 -4.98 -34.74 16.72
C GLN A 56 -4.41 -35.37 17.97
N ASP A 57 -4.56 -34.69 19.10
CA ASP A 57 -4.21 -35.17 20.42
C ASP A 57 -5.43 -35.04 21.32
N SER A 58 -6.07 -36.19 21.59
CA SER A 58 -7.31 -36.25 22.35
C SER A 58 -8.38 -35.30 21.76
N ASN A 59 -8.86 -34.33 22.54
CA ASN A 59 -9.87 -33.35 22.12
C ASN A 59 -9.27 -32.12 21.40
N THR A 60 -7.96 -32.10 21.14
CA THR A 60 -7.27 -31.02 20.44
C THR A 60 -6.98 -31.43 19.00
N LEU A 61 -7.51 -30.66 18.04
CA LEU A 61 -7.36 -30.89 16.61
C LEU A 61 -6.56 -29.75 15.96
N THR A 62 -5.31 -29.99 15.62
CA THR A 62 -4.46 -29.01 14.95
C THR A 62 -4.68 -29.06 13.44
N LEU A 63 -5.12 -27.94 12.87
CA LEU A 63 -5.34 -27.78 11.44
C LEU A 63 -4.22 -26.93 10.83
N GLN A 64 -3.80 -27.29 9.62
CA GLN A 64 -2.94 -26.42 8.81
C GLN A 64 -3.76 -25.87 7.65
N ILE A 65 -3.70 -24.55 7.48
CA ILE A 65 -4.43 -23.83 6.43
C ILE A 65 -3.43 -23.34 5.38
N HIS A 66 -3.71 -23.64 4.12
CA HIS A 66 -2.99 -23.06 2.99
C HIS A 66 -3.75 -21.86 2.45
N ILE A 67 -3.06 -20.72 2.36
CA ILE A 67 -3.61 -19.44 1.87
C ILE A 67 -2.95 -19.15 0.52
N PRO A 68 -3.72 -18.94 -0.57
CA PRO A 68 -3.15 -18.67 -1.87
C PRO A 68 -2.51 -17.27 -1.91
N ALA A 69 -1.44 -17.11 -2.68
CA ALA A 69 -0.72 -15.86 -2.81
C ALA A 69 -1.58 -14.70 -3.37
N THR A 70 -2.67 -15.01 -4.08
CA THR A 70 -3.62 -14.01 -4.59
C THR A 70 -4.72 -13.62 -3.57
N CYS A 71 -4.59 -14.05 -2.31
CA CYS A 71 -5.58 -13.74 -1.27
C CYS A 71 -5.71 -12.22 -1.06
N GLN A 72 -6.93 -11.75 -0.82
CA GLN A 72 -7.14 -10.35 -0.47
C GLN A 72 -6.46 -10.00 0.85
N VAL A 73 -5.73 -8.88 0.87
CA VAL A 73 -5.07 -8.40 2.09
C VAL A 73 -6.02 -7.59 2.97
N GLY A 74 -5.87 -7.70 4.28
CA GLY A 74 -6.65 -7.02 5.30
C GLY A 74 -7.11 -7.95 6.43
N LEU A 75 -8.13 -7.52 7.17
CA LEU A 75 -8.62 -8.21 8.36
C LEU A 75 -9.70 -9.27 8.03
N TRP A 76 -9.41 -10.53 8.34
CA TRP A 76 -10.26 -11.69 8.08
C TRP A 76 -10.82 -12.28 9.37
N ARG A 77 -12.11 -12.61 9.36
CA ARG A 77 -12.79 -13.27 10.48
C ARG A 77 -12.81 -14.78 10.29
N CYS A 78 -12.39 -15.54 11.30
CA CYS A 78 -12.43 -17.00 11.29
C CYS A 78 -13.61 -17.54 12.11
N VAL A 79 -14.39 -18.45 11.53
CA VAL A 79 -15.52 -19.14 12.19
C VAL A 79 -15.42 -20.63 11.94
N ILE A 80 -15.39 -21.39 13.03
CA ILE A 80 -15.46 -22.84 13.00
C ILE A 80 -16.92 -23.26 13.05
N GLU A 81 -17.35 -24.05 12.07
CA GLU A 81 -18.69 -24.63 12.02
C GLU A 81 -18.61 -26.14 12.16
N THR A 82 -19.41 -26.71 13.06
CA THR A 82 -19.47 -28.15 13.33
C THR A 82 -20.90 -28.67 13.27
N SER A 83 -21.07 -29.92 12.86
CA SER A 83 -22.33 -30.66 12.97
C SER A 83 -22.05 -32.16 12.99
N THR A 84 -23.00 -32.97 13.44
CA THR A 84 -22.92 -34.42 13.25
C THR A 84 -23.47 -34.80 11.88
N ARG A 85 -22.94 -35.86 11.27
CA ARG A 85 -23.42 -36.35 9.97
C ARG A 85 -24.87 -36.84 10.00
N ASN A 86 -25.34 -37.31 11.14
CA ASN A 86 -26.73 -37.73 11.34
C ASN A 86 -27.70 -36.54 11.44
N TYR A 87 -27.21 -35.35 11.86
CA TYR A 87 -28.01 -34.14 12.02
C TYR A 87 -27.33 -32.91 11.40
N PRO A 88 -27.11 -32.88 10.07
CA PRO A 88 -26.30 -31.84 9.41
C PRO A 88 -26.94 -30.44 9.42
N ARG A 89 -28.23 -30.35 9.77
CA ARG A 89 -28.95 -29.08 9.95
C ARG A 89 -28.73 -28.45 11.34
N ALA A 90 -28.37 -29.25 12.34
CA ALA A 90 -28.02 -28.77 13.67
C ALA A 90 -26.54 -28.37 13.69
N ARG A 91 -26.27 -27.13 13.26
CA ARG A 91 -24.92 -26.58 13.14
C ARG A 91 -24.58 -25.74 14.37
N THR A 92 -23.39 -25.97 14.93
CA THR A 92 -22.81 -25.14 15.98
C THR A 92 -21.68 -24.31 15.37
N GLN A 93 -21.72 -23.01 15.60
CA GLN A 93 -20.69 -22.08 15.13
C GLN A 93 -19.91 -21.51 16.32
N TYR A 94 -18.61 -21.38 16.13
CA TYR A 94 -17.69 -20.74 17.05
C TYR A 94 -16.87 -19.70 16.28
N ARG A 95 -17.06 -18.42 16.62
CA ARG A 95 -16.23 -17.33 16.10
C ARG A 95 -14.92 -17.30 16.89
N ALA A 96 -13.78 -17.30 16.20
CA ALA A 96 -12.49 -17.07 16.83
C ALA A 96 -12.47 -15.67 17.50
N PRO A 97 -11.91 -15.53 18.71
CA PRO A 97 -11.95 -14.27 19.44
C PRO A 97 -11.16 -13.17 18.72
N GLU A 98 -10.07 -13.54 18.05
CA GLU A 98 -9.20 -12.67 17.30
C GLU A 98 -9.47 -12.79 15.81
N ASP A 99 -9.42 -11.64 15.14
CA ASP A 99 -9.42 -11.57 13.68
C ASP A 99 -7.96 -11.70 13.18
N VAL A 100 -7.78 -12.19 11.95
CA VAL A 100 -6.48 -12.51 11.37
C VAL A 100 -6.16 -11.51 10.26
N PHE A 101 -5.02 -10.84 10.34
CA PHE A 101 -4.51 -10.07 9.22
C PHE A 101 -3.86 -11.01 8.19
N ILE A 102 -4.28 -10.88 6.94
CA ILE A 102 -3.58 -11.48 5.79
C ILE A 102 -2.93 -10.33 5.02
N ILE A 103 -1.65 -10.47 4.70
CA ILE A 103 -0.83 -9.46 4.00
C ILE A 103 -0.14 -10.11 2.79
N PHE A 104 0.52 -9.31 1.95
CA PHE A 104 1.32 -9.83 0.85
C PHE A 104 2.53 -10.61 1.36
N ASN A 105 3.03 -11.56 0.57
CA ASN A 105 4.11 -12.44 0.99
C ASN A 105 5.32 -12.38 0.05
N PRO A 106 6.32 -11.55 0.35
CA PRO A 106 7.52 -11.42 -0.49
C PRO A 106 8.45 -12.64 -0.42
N PHE A 107 8.18 -13.61 0.46
CA PHE A 107 8.91 -14.88 0.57
C PHE A 107 8.30 -15.99 -0.29
N CYS A 108 7.08 -15.81 -0.78
CA CYS A 108 6.38 -16.80 -1.59
C CYS A 108 6.66 -16.57 -3.09
N ARG A 109 7.25 -17.56 -3.77
CA ARG A 109 7.57 -17.49 -5.22
C ARG A 109 6.36 -17.24 -6.12
N ASP A 110 5.17 -17.63 -5.66
CA ASP A 110 3.92 -17.46 -6.40
C ASP A 110 3.26 -16.08 -6.15
N ASP A 111 3.79 -15.27 -5.23
CA ASP A 111 3.27 -13.95 -4.92
C ASP A 111 3.79 -12.91 -5.91
N ALA A 112 2.92 -11.98 -6.29
CA ALA A 112 3.23 -10.88 -7.18
C ALA A 112 4.33 -9.95 -6.64
N VAL A 113 4.64 -10.00 -5.34
CA VAL A 113 5.69 -9.19 -4.71
C VAL A 113 6.90 -10.00 -4.24
N TYR A 114 7.07 -11.22 -4.75
CA TYR A 114 8.23 -12.05 -4.45
C TYR A 114 9.56 -11.36 -4.75
N ILE A 115 10.51 -11.44 -3.81
CA ILE A 115 11.91 -11.07 -4.00
C ILE A 115 12.76 -12.28 -3.66
N GLU A 116 13.59 -12.75 -4.59
CA GLU A 116 14.46 -13.92 -4.36
C GLU A 116 15.58 -13.64 -3.37
N ASN A 117 16.12 -12.43 -3.34
CA ASN A 117 17.27 -12.07 -2.51
C ASN A 117 16.87 -11.79 -1.03
N ASP A 118 17.41 -12.59 -0.12
CA ASP A 118 17.14 -12.50 1.32
C ASP A 118 17.54 -11.15 1.94
N ALA A 119 18.68 -10.59 1.53
CA ALA A 119 19.13 -9.28 2.02
C ALA A 119 18.20 -8.16 1.58
N GLN A 120 17.65 -8.25 0.36
CA GLN A 120 16.63 -7.32 -0.12
C GLN A 120 15.30 -7.46 0.63
N ARG A 121 14.87 -8.68 0.97
CA ARG A 121 13.68 -8.86 1.83
C ARG A 121 13.91 -8.30 3.23
N SER A 122 15.10 -8.50 3.80
CA SER A 122 15.49 -7.92 5.07
C SER A 122 15.40 -6.39 5.02
N GLU A 123 16.00 -5.76 4.01
CA GLU A 123 16.05 -4.30 3.89
C GLU A 123 14.71 -3.65 3.53
N TYR A 124 13.98 -4.23 2.57
CA TYR A 124 12.80 -3.59 1.98
C TYR A 124 11.48 -3.98 2.63
N VAL A 125 11.49 -4.94 3.57
CA VAL A 125 10.28 -5.40 4.29
C VAL A 125 10.53 -5.40 5.79
N MET A 126 11.61 -6.03 6.25
CA MET A 126 11.84 -6.26 7.68
C MET A 126 12.51 -5.09 8.40
N ASN A 127 13.31 -4.27 7.71
CA ASN A 127 13.96 -3.13 8.32
C ASN A 127 12.92 -2.05 8.65
N ASP A 128 12.79 -1.65 9.90
CA ASP A 128 11.80 -0.70 10.41
C ASP A 128 12.34 0.72 10.59
N SER A 129 13.61 0.92 10.21
CA SER A 129 14.26 2.20 10.18
C SER A 129 15.03 2.38 8.88
N GLY A 130 15.39 3.61 8.55
CA GLY A 130 16.12 3.89 7.33
C GLY A 130 16.53 5.34 7.20
N LYS A 131 16.83 5.75 5.98
CA LYS A 131 17.16 7.13 5.65
C LYS A 131 16.31 7.60 4.49
N VAL A 132 15.89 8.85 4.56
CA VAL A 132 15.33 9.57 3.42
C VAL A 132 16.32 10.64 3.03
N TYR A 133 16.76 10.63 1.77
CA TYR A 133 17.75 11.58 1.29
C TYR A 133 17.10 12.93 1.00
N LEU A 134 17.77 14.01 1.39
CA LEU A 134 17.33 15.40 1.26
C LEU A 134 18.51 16.28 0.82
N GLY A 135 18.20 17.53 0.46
CA GLY A 135 19.18 18.55 0.10
C GLY A 135 19.41 18.64 -1.41
N GLY A 136 20.14 19.69 -1.83
CA GLY A 136 20.46 19.91 -3.24
C GLY A 136 21.73 19.19 -3.69
N SER A 137 22.08 19.31 -4.97
CA SER A 137 23.24 18.65 -5.60
C SER A 137 24.58 18.84 -4.90
N ARG A 138 24.78 19.97 -4.20
CA ARG A 138 26.00 20.25 -3.44
C ARG A 138 26.01 19.67 -2.03
N TYR A 139 24.86 19.32 -1.47
CA TYR A 139 24.73 18.86 -0.08
C TYR A 139 23.56 17.88 0.09
N ALA A 140 23.66 16.73 -0.57
CA ALA A 140 22.75 15.62 -0.36
C ALA A 140 23.12 14.88 0.93
N HIS A 141 22.15 14.68 1.82
CA HIS A 141 22.36 13.96 3.08
C HIS A 141 21.17 13.07 3.42
N GLY A 142 21.45 11.94 4.06
CA GLY A 142 20.41 11.01 4.53
C GLY A 142 19.88 11.43 5.89
N ARG A 143 18.60 11.78 5.96
CA ARG A 143 17.89 12.02 7.22
C ARG A 143 17.38 10.69 7.78
N PRO A 144 17.77 10.29 9.00
CA PRO A 144 17.24 9.09 9.64
C PRO A 144 15.71 9.16 9.79
N TRP A 145 15.04 8.03 9.61
CA TRP A 145 13.60 7.89 9.76
C TRP A 145 13.24 6.55 10.39
N VAL A 146 12.30 6.55 11.34
CA VAL A 146 11.70 5.34 11.88
C VAL A 146 10.40 5.06 11.13
N TYR A 147 10.39 4.03 10.28
CA TYR A 147 9.18 3.61 9.59
C TYR A 147 8.18 2.98 10.57
N GLY A 148 8.67 2.12 11.48
CA GLY A 148 7.88 1.51 12.55
C GLY A 148 6.69 0.69 12.06
N GLN A 149 6.80 -0.01 10.93
CA GLN A 149 5.67 -0.72 10.31
C GLN A 149 5.10 -1.86 11.16
N PHE A 150 5.80 -2.29 12.21
CA PHE A 150 5.35 -3.33 13.15
C PHE A 150 4.66 -2.78 14.39
N ASP A 151 4.54 -1.46 14.50
CA ASP A 151 3.77 -0.83 15.56
C ASP A 151 2.28 -1.13 15.40
N ASP A 152 1.55 -1.26 16.51
CA ASP A 152 0.22 -1.86 16.54
C ASP A 152 -0.85 -1.06 15.78
N CYS A 153 -0.59 0.25 15.61
CA CYS A 153 -1.48 1.18 14.93
C CYS A 153 -1.37 1.11 13.40
N VAL A 154 -0.25 0.63 12.84
CA VAL A 154 0.08 0.80 11.41
C VAL A 154 -0.77 -0.10 10.51
N LEU A 155 -0.89 -1.39 10.82
CA LEU A 155 -1.71 -2.33 10.05
C LEU A 155 -3.21 -1.97 10.08
N PRO A 156 -3.80 -1.65 11.25
CA PRO A 156 -5.16 -1.10 11.32
C PRO A 156 -5.33 0.18 10.49
N ALA A 157 -4.38 1.12 10.58
CA ALA A 157 -4.42 2.34 9.76
C ALA A 157 -4.39 2.03 8.26
N ALA A 158 -3.55 1.09 7.81
CA ALA A 158 -3.53 0.67 6.41
C ALA A 158 -4.91 0.17 5.95
N CYS A 159 -5.61 -0.62 6.77
CA CYS A 159 -6.98 -1.04 6.49
C CYS A 159 -7.97 0.15 6.42
N VAL A 160 -7.86 1.11 7.35
CA VAL A 160 -8.67 2.35 7.33
C VAL A 160 -8.46 3.12 6.02
N LEU A 161 -7.21 3.26 5.57
CA LEU A 161 -6.92 3.92 4.29
C LEU A 161 -7.55 3.19 3.10
N LEU A 162 -7.56 1.86 3.08
CA LEU A 162 -8.22 1.10 2.01
C LEU A 162 -9.74 1.26 2.03
N GLU A 163 -10.36 1.43 3.20
CA GLU A 163 -11.78 1.78 3.31
C GLU A 163 -12.06 3.21 2.85
N MET A 164 -11.25 4.19 3.27
CA MET A 164 -11.37 5.59 2.85
C MET A 164 -11.19 5.74 1.34
N ALA A 165 -10.23 5.01 0.76
CA ALA A 165 -10.03 4.91 -0.68
C ALA A 165 -11.20 4.22 -1.41
N ARG A 166 -12.14 3.61 -0.67
CA ARG A 166 -13.23 2.76 -1.17
C ARG A 166 -12.74 1.69 -2.14
N LEU A 167 -11.54 1.14 -1.91
CA LEU A 167 -11.03 0.04 -2.73
C LEU A 167 -11.88 -1.20 -2.44
N SER A 168 -12.50 -1.75 -3.48
CA SER A 168 -13.33 -2.94 -3.35
C SER A 168 -12.53 -4.07 -2.70
N HIS A 169 -13.14 -4.73 -1.72
CA HIS A 169 -12.51 -5.84 -1.02
C HIS A 169 -12.01 -6.93 -1.98
N THR A 170 -12.72 -7.15 -3.10
CA THR A 170 -12.34 -8.13 -4.13
C THR A 170 -11.02 -7.82 -4.81
N GLU A 171 -10.63 -6.55 -4.85
CA GLU A 171 -9.45 -6.04 -5.55
C GLU A 171 -8.22 -5.95 -4.64
N ARG A 172 -8.38 -6.16 -3.33
CA ARG A 172 -7.29 -6.07 -2.34
C ARG A 172 -6.27 -7.22 -2.41
N GLY A 173 -6.41 -8.16 -3.34
CA GLY A 173 -5.37 -9.15 -3.67
C GLY A 173 -4.41 -8.68 -4.77
N ASN A 174 -4.62 -7.49 -5.34
CA ASN A 174 -3.79 -6.96 -6.42
C ASN A 174 -2.87 -5.84 -5.89
N PRO A 175 -1.53 -6.03 -5.89
CA PRO A 175 -0.61 -5.03 -5.34
C PRO A 175 -0.66 -3.69 -6.09
N ILE A 176 -0.91 -3.69 -7.41
CA ILE A 176 -1.03 -2.46 -8.22
C ILE A 176 -2.19 -1.59 -7.73
N LYS A 177 -3.34 -2.22 -7.47
CA LYS A 177 -4.54 -1.51 -7.00
C LYS A 177 -4.40 -1.06 -5.55
N VAL A 178 -3.82 -1.92 -4.70
CA VAL A 178 -3.57 -1.61 -3.28
C VAL A 178 -2.61 -0.44 -3.13
N THR A 179 -1.45 -0.46 -3.79
CA THR A 179 -0.48 0.64 -3.69
C THR A 179 -1.03 1.94 -4.24
N ARG A 180 -1.76 1.90 -5.37
CA ARG A 180 -2.41 3.09 -5.92
C ARG A 180 -3.44 3.67 -4.95
N ALA A 181 -4.24 2.82 -4.30
CA ALA A 181 -5.23 3.25 -3.31
C ALA A 181 -4.57 3.88 -2.07
N ILE A 182 -3.53 3.25 -1.52
CA ILE A 182 -2.78 3.80 -0.38
C ILE A 182 -2.13 5.14 -0.76
N CYS A 183 -1.45 5.20 -1.91
CA CYS A 183 -0.79 6.41 -2.41
C CYS A 183 -1.77 7.59 -2.47
N ALA A 184 -2.98 7.37 -2.99
CA ALA A 184 -4.03 8.38 -3.08
C ALA A 184 -4.53 8.90 -1.72
N MET A 185 -4.32 8.15 -0.64
CA MET A 185 -4.77 8.48 0.72
C MET A 185 -3.67 9.04 1.62
N ILE A 186 -2.42 9.13 1.16
CA ILE A 186 -1.33 9.70 1.99
C ILE A 186 -1.50 11.21 2.16
N LYS A 187 -1.68 11.93 1.05
CA LYS A 187 -1.81 13.39 1.06
C LYS A 187 -3.28 13.75 1.27
N ALA A 188 -3.59 14.63 2.21
CA ALA A 188 -4.90 15.24 2.27
C ALA A 188 -5.02 16.32 1.19
N SER A 189 -6.15 16.36 0.49
CA SER A 189 -6.44 17.38 -0.50
C SER A 189 -7.87 17.88 -0.28
N ARG A 190 -7.98 19.15 0.10
CA ARG A 190 -9.22 19.91 0.06
C ARG A 190 -9.29 20.55 -1.33
N ASN A 191 -9.88 19.86 -2.29
CA ASN A 191 -10.08 20.43 -3.61
C ASN A 191 -11.25 21.41 -3.56
N HIS A 192 -10.94 22.71 -3.65
CA HIS A 192 -11.94 23.73 -3.96
C HIS A 192 -12.50 23.62 -5.40
N CYS A 193 -12.00 22.69 -6.22
CA CYS A 193 -12.54 22.39 -7.55
C CYS A 193 -13.69 21.37 -7.44
N ARG A 194 -14.92 21.89 -7.56
CA ARG A 194 -16.26 21.26 -7.40
C ARG A 194 -16.55 19.89 -8.05
N ASN A 195 -15.61 19.25 -8.76
CA ASN A 195 -15.91 18.06 -9.57
C ASN A 195 -15.33 16.72 -9.04
N TYR A 196 -14.48 16.75 -8.01
CA TYR A 196 -13.92 15.53 -7.40
C TYR A 196 -14.06 15.58 -5.88
N GLU A 197 -14.49 14.47 -5.27
CA GLU A 197 -14.64 14.35 -3.81
C GLU A 197 -13.32 14.71 -3.10
N ASP A 198 -13.39 15.58 -2.08
CA ASP A 198 -12.27 15.84 -1.19
C ASP A 198 -11.71 14.54 -0.62
N THR A 199 -10.39 14.45 -0.48
CA THR A 199 -9.74 13.29 0.14
C THR A 199 -9.16 13.71 1.49
N ASP A 200 -9.73 13.18 2.56
CA ASP A 200 -9.30 13.39 3.95
C ASP A 200 -8.02 12.58 4.31
N GLY A 201 -7.06 12.44 3.38
CA GLY A 201 -5.87 11.60 3.53
C GLY A 201 -5.05 11.84 4.81
N VAL A 202 -4.02 11.03 5.03
CA VAL A 202 -3.28 11.01 6.32
C VAL A 202 -2.67 12.37 6.70
N LEU A 203 -2.12 13.11 5.72
CA LEU A 203 -1.23 14.23 5.99
C LEU A 203 -1.56 15.45 5.13
N GLU A 204 -1.77 16.59 5.78
CA GLU A 204 -1.98 17.87 5.10
C GLU A 204 -0.62 18.49 4.68
N PRO A 205 -0.41 18.84 3.39
CA PRO A 205 0.80 19.52 2.96
C PRO A 205 0.80 20.98 3.39
N ARG A 206 1.99 21.51 3.71
CA ARG A 206 2.21 22.94 3.93
C ARG A 206 3.64 23.29 3.51
N TYR A 207 3.80 24.05 2.43
CA TYR A 207 5.12 24.42 1.90
C TYR A 207 5.56 25.85 2.25
N GLU A 208 4.65 26.65 2.83
CA GLU A 208 4.96 27.98 3.36
C GLU A 208 5.54 27.87 4.79
N GLU A 209 6.38 28.83 5.18
CA GLU A 209 7.09 28.82 6.48
C GLU A 209 6.21 29.15 7.71
N ASP A 210 4.89 29.18 7.56
CA ASP A 210 3.94 29.31 8.67
C ASP A 210 3.26 27.97 8.96
N TYR A 211 3.69 27.34 10.05
CA TYR A 211 3.17 26.05 10.52
C TYR A 211 2.19 26.19 11.70
N ARG A 212 1.59 27.36 11.91
CA ARG A 212 0.55 27.52 12.95
C ARG A 212 -0.57 26.49 12.76
N GLY A 213 -0.99 25.90 13.87
CA GLY A 213 -2.02 24.85 13.89
C GLY A 213 -1.54 23.45 13.51
N GLY A 214 -0.23 23.23 13.34
CA GLY A 214 0.35 21.91 13.07
C GLY A 214 1.83 21.82 13.46
N GLN A 215 2.47 20.74 13.03
CA GLN A 215 3.88 20.46 13.26
C GLN A 215 4.73 20.90 12.06
N ASN A 216 5.90 21.49 12.34
CA ASN A 216 6.92 21.73 11.32
C ASN A 216 7.36 20.37 10.70
N PRO A 217 7.29 20.18 9.37
CA PRO A 217 7.67 18.94 8.70
C PRO A 217 9.09 18.45 9.03
N HIS A 218 10.01 19.37 9.35
CA HIS A 218 11.39 19.05 9.73
C HIS A 218 11.54 18.53 11.17
N LEU A 219 10.47 18.44 11.95
CA LEU A 219 10.51 17.88 13.31
C LEU A 219 10.01 16.43 13.36
N TRP A 220 9.41 15.91 12.29
CA TRP A 220 9.05 14.49 12.22
C TRP A 220 10.30 13.61 12.14
N THR A 221 10.35 12.57 12.96
CA THR A 221 11.45 11.59 13.01
C THR A 221 11.01 10.17 12.63
N GLY A 222 9.71 9.96 12.46
CA GLY A 222 9.14 8.66 12.13
C GLY A 222 7.67 8.75 11.78
N SER A 223 7.14 7.65 11.23
CA SER A 223 5.78 7.56 10.72
C SER A 223 4.75 7.27 11.82
N VAL A 224 5.12 6.50 12.86
CA VAL A 224 4.19 5.97 13.88
C VAL A 224 3.38 7.09 14.53
N ARG A 225 4.04 8.13 15.05
CA ARG A 225 3.35 9.25 15.70
C ARG A 225 2.34 9.96 14.80
N ILE A 226 2.64 10.09 13.50
CA ILE A 226 1.71 10.68 12.53
C ILE A 226 0.48 9.77 12.37
N ILE A 227 0.69 8.46 12.30
CA ILE A 227 -0.38 7.46 12.13
C ILE A 227 -1.25 7.37 13.39
N GLU A 228 -0.65 7.37 14.57
CA GLU A 228 -1.37 7.41 15.86
C GLU A 228 -2.24 8.66 15.97
N GLU A 229 -1.67 9.84 15.65
CA GLU A 229 -2.40 11.11 15.69
C GLU A 229 -3.57 11.10 14.69
N PHE A 230 -3.35 10.61 13.48
CA PHE A 230 -4.38 10.44 12.46
C PHE A 230 -5.54 9.57 12.97
N LEU A 231 -5.24 8.40 13.56
CA LEU A 231 -6.27 7.50 14.09
C LEU A 231 -6.98 8.09 15.32
N TYR A 232 -6.22 8.69 16.25
CA TYR A 232 -6.76 9.29 17.47
C TYR A 232 -7.75 10.42 17.17
N GLN A 233 -7.50 11.20 16.11
CA GLN A 233 -8.39 12.26 15.65
C GLN A 233 -9.54 11.76 14.75
N GLY A 234 -9.79 10.44 14.73
CA GLY A 234 -10.90 9.85 13.98
C GLY A 234 -10.65 9.74 12.48
N ALA A 235 -9.42 9.40 12.09
CA ALA A 235 -8.97 9.33 10.69
C ALA A 235 -9.05 10.69 9.98
N THR A 236 -8.58 11.75 10.64
CA THR A 236 -8.53 13.10 10.08
C THR A 236 -7.09 13.55 9.81
N PRO A 237 -6.85 14.38 8.77
CA PRO A 237 -5.50 14.74 8.35
C PRO A 237 -4.63 15.39 9.43
N VAL A 238 -3.42 14.86 9.60
CA VAL A 238 -2.39 15.43 10.47
C VAL A 238 -1.66 16.56 9.76
N LYS A 239 -1.40 17.64 10.49
CA LYS A 239 -0.71 18.83 9.98
C LYS A 239 0.72 18.87 10.52
N TYR A 240 1.79 19.02 9.74
CA TYR A 240 1.88 19.09 8.28
C TYR A 240 3.01 18.20 7.78
N GLY A 241 3.15 18.04 6.45
CA GLY A 241 4.34 17.41 5.87
C GLY A 241 4.66 17.80 4.44
N HIS A 242 5.86 17.40 4.01
CA HIS A 242 6.38 17.58 2.66
C HIS A 242 6.54 16.22 1.95
N CYS A 243 6.99 16.22 0.69
CA CYS A 243 7.15 15.03 -0.14
C CYS A 243 7.93 13.88 0.55
N TRP A 244 9.01 14.17 1.26
CA TRP A 244 9.79 13.15 1.95
C TRP A 244 9.05 12.50 3.14
N VAL A 245 8.20 13.25 3.85
CA VAL A 245 7.35 12.72 4.92
C VAL A 245 6.29 11.80 4.31
N MET A 246 5.69 12.22 3.19
CA MET A 246 4.70 11.43 2.47
C MET A 246 5.29 10.15 1.89
N ALA A 247 6.49 10.21 1.31
CA ALA A 247 7.21 9.03 0.81
C ALA A 247 7.56 8.05 1.95
N ALA A 248 7.92 8.56 3.12
CA ALA A 248 8.20 7.75 4.29
C ALA A 248 6.94 7.07 4.85
N LEU A 249 5.81 7.80 4.93
CA LEU A 249 4.50 7.23 5.27
C LEU A 249 4.09 6.12 4.28
N MET A 250 4.22 6.39 2.97
CA MET A 250 3.94 5.41 1.92
C MET A 250 4.81 4.16 2.09
N THR A 251 6.09 4.32 2.40
CA THR A 251 7.02 3.21 2.69
C THR A 251 6.54 2.42 3.91
N THR A 252 6.18 3.09 5.02
CA THR A 252 5.66 2.43 6.24
C THR A 252 4.44 1.56 5.93
N PHE A 253 3.43 2.11 5.25
CA PHE A 253 2.21 1.34 4.93
C PHE A 253 2.47 0.19 3.97
N CYS A 254 3.34 0.38 2.97
CA CYS A 254 3.70 -0.69 2.05
C CYS A 254 4.41 -1.84 2.79
N ARG A 255 5.43 -1.54 3.61
CA ARG A 255 6.14 -2.56 4.40
C ARG A 255 5.20 -3.30 5.36
N ALA A 256 4.30 -2.59 6.02
CA ALA A 256 3.30 -3.19 6.92
C ALA A 256 2.42 -4.21 6.18
N LEU A 257 2.00 -3.88 4.95
CA LEU A 257 1.20 -4.76 4.10
C LEU A 257 2.03 -5.88 3.42
N GLY A 258 3.33 -6.01 3.72
CA GLY A 258 4.21 -7.02 3.12
C GLY A 258 4.70 -6.67 1.70
N LEU A 259 4.51 -5.42 1.26
CA LEU A 259 4.98 -4.92 -0.03
C LEU A 259 6.42 -4.41 0.13
N PRO A 260 7.43 -4.99 -0.53
CA PRO A 260 8.80 -4.49 -0.43
C PRO A 260 8.89 -3.07 -0.99
N SER A 261 9.38 -2.13 -0.21
CA SER A 261 9.38 -0.71 -0.59
C SER A 261 10.57 0.08 -0.06
N ARG A 262 10.90 1.17 -0.74
CA ARG A 262 11.98 2.09 -0.37
C ARG A 262 11.65 3.54 -0.79
N PRO A 263 12.05 4.56 -0.02
CA PRO A 263 12.02 5.93 -0.51
C PRO A 263 13.12 6.13 -1.56
N THR A 264 12.81 6.88 -2.61
CA THR A 264 13.74 7.25 -3.68
C THR A 264 13.72 8.76 -3.84
N THR A 265 14.91 9.36 -3.86
CA THR A 265 15.08 10.82 -3.98
C THR A 265 15.78 11.15 -5.29
N ALA A 266 15.15 11.99 -6.11
CA ALA A 266 15.81 12.68 -7.20
C ALA A 266 16.33 14.03 -6.73
N ILE A 267 17.56 14.34 -7.09
CA ILE A 267 18.16 15.66 -6.89
C ILE A 267 17.95 16.46 -8.17
N SER A 268 17.54 17.73 -8.04
CA SER A 268 17.18 18.59 -9.18
C SER A 268 16.03 17.99 -10.01
N ALA A 269 14.85 17.93 -9.40
CA ALA A 269 13.66 17.35 -10.01
C ALA A 269 12.77 18.45 -10.62
N ALA A 270 12.33 18.26 -11.86
CA ALA A 270 11.38 19.15 -12.51
C ALA A 270 9.96 18.85 -12.02
N PHE A 271 9.20 19.90 -11.69
CA PHE A 271 7.83 19.78 -11.20
C PHE A 271 6.92 20.80 -11.87
N GLU A 272 5.65 20.46 -11.95
CA GLU A 272 4.60 21.30 -12.55
C GLU A 272 4.76 21.60 -14.04
N THR A 273 5.62 20.87 -14.77
CA THR A 273 5.86 21.04 -16.23
C THR A 273 4.71 20.64 -17.14
N GLN A 274 3.50 20.41 -16.61
CA GLN A 274 2.34 19.86 -17.33
C GLN A 274 2.67 18.60 -18.17
N ASP A 275 3.60 17.78 -17.65
CA ASP A 275 4.15 16.58 -18.32
C ASP A 275 4.89 16.86 -19.64
N THR A 276 5.30 18.11 -19.86
CA THR A 276 6.23 18.50 -20.93
C THR A 276 7.67 18.18 -20.55
N LEU A 277 8.54 18.09 -21.56
CA LEU A 277 9.98 17.83 -21.41
C LEU A 277 10.80 19.13 -21.31
N THR A 278 10.16 20.29 -21.13
CA THR A 278 10.79 21.59 -20.94
C THR A 278 10.49 22.15 -19.55
N VAL A 279 11.39 22.97 -19.00
CA VAL A 279 11.09 23.87 -17.87
C VAL A 279 11.06 25.28 -18.45
N ASP A 280 9.86 25.82 -18.60
CA ASP A 280 9.70 27.12 -19.25
C ASP A 280 9.94 28.26 -18.24
N ARG A 281 11.00 29.05 -18.49
CA ARG A 281 11.35 30.24 -17.71
C ARG A 281 11.10 31.52 -18.50
N TYR A 282 10.38 32.44 -17.87
CA TYR A 282 10.08 33.74 -18.45
C TYR A 282 11.02 34.79 -17.87
N VAL A 283 11.65 35.56 -18.75
CA VAL A 283 12.51 36.70 -18.38
C VAL A 283 11.96 37.97 -18.99
N ASP A 284 12.10 39.09 -18.29
CA ASP A 284 11.72 40.38 -18.82
C ASP A 284 12.80 40.97 -19.75
N ARG A 285 12.53 42.16 -20.30
CA ARG A 285 13.46 42.87 -21.19
C ARG A 285 14.79 43.27 -20.54
N PHE A 286 14.90 43.18 -19.21
CA PHE A 286 16.11 43.50 -18.44
C PHE A 286 16.89 42.24 -18.06
N GLY A 287 16.34 41.04 -18.33
CA GLY A 287 16.94 39.76 -18.00
C GLY A 287 16.53 39.23 -16.62
N ASP A 288 15.59 39.88 -15.94
CA ASP A 288 15.10 39.45 -14.64
C ASP A 288 14.05 38.34 -14.81
N VAL A 289 14.12 37.31 -13.96
CA VAL A 289 13.19 36.18 -14.00
C VAL A 289 11.80 36.63 -13.50
N ILE A 290 10.78 36.38 -14.31
CA ILE A 290 9.38 36.60 -13.95
C ILE A 290 8.89 35.37 -13.19
N GLU A 291 9.10 35.35 -11.86
CA GLU A 291 8.84 34.19 -11.00
C GLU A 291 7.39 33.66 -11.01
N ARG A 292 6.43 34.45 -11.49
CA ARG A 292 5.01 34.03 -11.61
C ARG A 292 4.56 33.80 -13.05
N GLY A 293 5.50 33.82 -14.00
CA GLY A 293 5.20 33.79 -15.42
C GLY A 293 4.44 35.04 -15.91
N PRO A 294 4.21 35.16 -17.23
CA PRO A 294 3.30 36.16 -17.77
C PRO A 294 1.89 35.88 -17.21
N GLY A 295 1.19 36.90 -16.71
CA GLY A 295 -0.21 36.74 -16.30
C GLY A 295 -0.48 36.09 -14.93
N ARG A 296 0.54 35.65 -14.17
CA ARG A 296 0.44 34.87 -12.91
C ARG A 296 0.11 33.38 -13.09
N ASP A 297 0.52 32.78 -14.20
CA ASP A 297 0.14 31.41 -14.60
C ASP A 297 0.92 30.25 -13.93
N GLN A 298 1.60 30.48 -12.80
CA GLN A 298 2.44 29.49 -12.08
C GLN A 298 3.48 28.78 -12.98
N PRO A 299 4.72 29.30 -13.07
CA PRO A 299 5.73 28.72 -13.94
C PRO A 299 6.28 27.42 -13.38
N ASP A 300 6.84 26.61 -14.27
CA ASP A 300 7.50 25.35 -13.94
C ASP A 300 8.51 25.51 -12.80
N ALA A 301 8.53 24.54 -11.89
CA ALA A 301 9.39 24.56 -10.72
C ALA A 301 10.55 23.57 -10.89
N LEU A 302 11.75 24.00 -10.49
CA LEU A 302 12.88 23.09 -10.34
C LEU A 302 13.13 22.92 -8.84
N TRP A 303 12.77 21.76 -8.31
CA TRP A 303 12.91 21.46 -6.89
C TRP A 303 14.34 21.00 -6.62
N ALA A 304 14.93 21.48 -5.51
CA ALA A 304 16.28 21.06 -5.11
C ALA A 304 16.38 19.53 -4.98
N PHE A 305 15.31 18.91 -4.49
CA PHE A 305 15.10 17.46 -4.53
C PHE A 305 13.59 17.17 -4.50
N HIS A 306 13.24 15.96 -4.91
CA HIS A 306 11.92 15.40 -4.73
C HIS A 306 12.02 13.92 -4.33
N THR A 307 11.12 13.46 -3.46
CA THR A 307 11.15 12.10 -2.92
C THR A 307 9.79 11.43 -3.10
N TRP A 308 9.83 10.19 -3.60
CA TRP A 308 8.67 9.29 -3.73
C TRP A 308 9.00 7.91 -3.12
N CYS A 309 8.10 6.93 -3.25
CA CYS A 309 8.29 5.56 -2.80
C CYS A 309 8.34 4.59 -3.99
N ASP A 310 9.40 3.82 -4.12
CA ASP A 310 9.42 2.66 -5.04
C ASP A 310 8.89 1.42 -4.32
N VAL A 311 8.01 0.67 -4.97
CA VAL A 311 7.45 -0.59 -4.48
C VAL A 311 7.71 -1.71 -5.47
N TRP A 312 8.22 -2.85 -4.99
CA TRP A 312 8.51 -4.01 -5.82
C TRP A 312 7.25 -4.83 -6.09
N MET A 313 6.93 -5.06 -7.36
CA MET A 313 5.85 -5.97 -7.77
C MET A 313 5.98 -6.39 -9.24
N THR A 314 5.28 -7.46 -9.59
CA THR A 314 5.01 -7.81 -10.98
C THR A 314 4.00 -6.87 -11.63
N ARG A 315 4.11 -6.70 -12.94
CA ARG A 315 3.23 -5.88 -13.78
C ARG A 315 2.60 -6.69 -14.90
N PRO A 316 1.67 -7.62 -14.59
CA PRO A 316 1.00 -8.45 -15.60
C PRO A 316 0.08 -7.62 -16.53
N ASP A 317 -0.20 -6.38 -16.19
CA ASP A 317 -0.92 -5.39 -17.00
C ASP A 317 -0.03 -4.71 -18.07
N LEU A 318 1.29 -4.91 -18.01
CA LEU A 318 2.27 -4.40 -18.97
C LEU A 318 2.95 -5.54 -19.75
N PRO A 319 3.62 -5.24 -20.87
CA PRO A 319 4.48 -6.22 -21.53
C PRO A 319 5.57 -6.78 -20.59
N SER A 320 6.09 -7.96 -20.93
CA SER A 320 7.18 -8.57 -20.17
C SER A 320 8.39 -7.62 -20.07
N GLY A 321 9.01 -7.59 -18.90
CA GLY A 321 10.18 -6.75 -18.61
C GLY A 321 9.91 -5.47 -17.81
N TYR A 322 8.65 -5.10 -17.53
CA TYR A 322 8.31 -3.91 -16.72
C TYR A 322 8.00 -4.19 -15.24
N SER A 323 8.12 -5.45 -14.82
CA SER A 323 8.06 -5.85 -13.41
C SER A 323 9.29 -5.37 -12.64
N GLY A 324 9.21 -5.38 -11.31
CA GLY A 324 10.29 -4.91 -10.42
C GLY A 324 9.87 -3.62 -9.71
N TRP A 325 10.77 -2.65 -9.61
CA TRP A 325 10.50 -1.38 -8.91
C TRP A 325 9.50 -0.49 -9.65
N GLN A 326 8.43 -0.11 -8.95
CA GLN A 326 7.41 0.80 -9.43
C GLN A 326 7.34 2.04 -8.55
N ALA A 327 7.49 3.21 -9.13
CA ALA A 327 7.42 4.47 -8.41
C ALA A 327 5.97 4.88 -8.12
N LEU A 328 5.71 5.24 -6.87
CA LEU A 328 4.47 5.79 -6.36
C LEU A 328 4.76 7.11 -5.65
N ASP A 329 4.15 8.18 -6.13
CA ASP A 329 4.38 9.53 -5.63
C ASP A 329 3.09 10.13 -5.06
N PRO A 330 2.93 10.15 -3.72
CA PRO A 330 1.76 10.76 -3.07
C PRO A 330 1.74 12.29 -3.11
N ALA A 331 2.88 12.95 -3.39
CA ALA A 331 2.94 14.41 -3.44
C ALA A 331 2.39 14.94 -4.77
N ARG A 332 2.44 14.16 -5.85
CA ARG A 332 1.97 14.54 -7.20
C ARG A 332 0.58 13.97 -7.50
N ALA A 333 -0.36 14.81 -7.91
CA ALA A 333 -1.75 14.42 -8.21
C ALA A 333 -2.13 14.73 -9.68
N TYR A 334 -2.94 13.86 -10.29
CA TYR A 334 -3.45 14.02 -11.67
C TYR A 334 -4.96 13.86 -11.66
N TYR A 335 -5.71 14.90 -11.28
CA TYR A 335 -7.17 14.90 -11.02
C TYR A 335 -8.06 14.31 -12.15
N ARG A 336 -8.01 12.99 -12.36
CA ARG A 336 -8.68 12.24 -13.44
C ARG A 336 -9.78 11.33 -12.87
N ASN A 337 -9.57 10.78 -11.68
CA ASN A 337 -10.43 9.84 -10.97
C ASN A 337 -10.21 9.91 -9.45
N ARG A 338 -10.90 9.07 -8.66
CA ARG A 338 -10.73 9.00 -7.20
C ARG A 338 -9.30 8.68 -6.74
N TYR A 339 -8.58 7.86 -7.49
CA TYR A 339 -7.21 7.44 -7.19
C TYR A 339 -6.16 8.38 -7.79
N SER A 340 -6.53 9.64 -7.99
CA SER A 340 -5.70 10.65 -8.66
C SER A 340 -4.98 11.59 -7.72
N ASN A 341 -5.25 11.50 -6.42
CA ASN A 341 -4.54 12.25 -5.40
C ASN A 341 -3.18 11.59 -5.06
N GLY A 342 -2.45 11.22 -6.10
CA GLY A 342 -1.22 10.44 -6.10
C GLY A 342 -0.87 10.00 -7.52
N CYS A 343 0.36 9.54 -7.72
CA CYS A 343 0.90 9.10 -9.01
C CYS A 343 1.36 7.64 -8.96
N GLY A 344 1.22 6.92 -10.08
CA GLY A 344 1.77 5.58 -10.26
C GLY A 344 0.80 4.46 -9.87
N PRO A 345 1.24 3.20 -9.86
CA PRO A 345 2.63 2.75 -10.01
C PRO A 345 3.20 2.89 -11.43
N SER A 346 4.28 3.65 -11.56
CA SER A 346 5.05 3.82 -12.80
C SER A 346 6.26 2.88 -12.83
N SER A 347 6.45 2.10 -13.88
CA SER A 347 7.59 1.18 -13.96
C SER A 347 8.90 1.95 -14.11
N ALA A 348 9.83 1.76 -13.18
CA ALA A 348 11.16 2.40 -13.27
C ALA A 348 11.90 1.99 -14.55
N GLU A 349 11.68 0.77 -15.03
CA GLU A 349 12.25 0.28 -16.28
C GLU A 349 11.64 0.97 -17.51
N ALA A 350 10.33 1.25 -17.50
CA ALA A 350 9.68 2.02 -18.57
C ALA A 350 10.21 3.45 -18.62
N VAL A 351 10.39 4.09 -17.46
CA VAL A 351 11.01 5.41 -17.35
C VAL A 351 12.44 5.38 -17.89
N ARG A 352 13.25 4.39 -17.48
CA ARG A 352 14.64 4.25 -17.94
C ARG A 352 14.76 4.12 -19.47
N LYS A 353 13.82 3.42 -20.11
CA LYS A 353 13.79 3.24 -21.57
C LYS A 353 13.18 4.43 -22.32
N GLY A 354 12.49 5.33 -21.62
CA GLY A 354 11.71 6.39 -22.25
C GLY A 354 10.43 5.90 -22.92
N ASP A 355 9.89 4.76 -22.49
CA ASP A 355 8.62 4.19 -23.00
C ASP A 355 7.41 4.93 -22.40
N VAL A 356 7.36 6.24 -22.65
CA VAL A 356 6.32 7.16 -22.22
C VAL A 356 5.03 6.84 -22.99
N GLY A 357 4.01 6.37 -22.27
CA GLY A 357 2.76 5.85 -22.85
C GLY A 357 2.22 4.63 -22.11
N TYR A 358 3.08 3.89 -21.41
CA TYR A 358 2.62 2.85 -20.51
C TYR A 358 1.97 3.42 -19.26
N SER A 359 0.86 2.79 -18.87
CA SER A 359 0.21 3.06 -17.61
C SER A 359 1.08 2.58 -16.43
N LEU A 360 1.03 3.19 -15.25
CA LEU A 360 0.28 4.39 -14.89
C LEU A 360 1.25 5.58 -14.77
N GLU A 361 0.88 6.72 -15.35
CA GLU A 361 1.59 8.02 -15.26
C GLU A 361 3.12 8.01 -15.50
N THR A 362 3.61 7.07 -16.33
CA THR A 362 5.06 6.93 -16.67
C THR A 362 5.64 8.20 -17.28
N THR A 363 4.91 8.85 -18.18
CA THR A 363 5.33 10.12 -18.82
C THR A 363 5.69 11.18 -17.79
N ALA A 364 4.93 11.22 -16.71
CA ALA A 364 5.03 12.27 -15.74
C ALA A 364 6.23 12.08 -14.81
N LEU A 365 6.52 10.83 -14.42
CA LEU A 365 7.79 10.52 -13.77
C LEU A 365 8.98 10.70 -14.71
N PHE A 366 8.82 10.40 -16.00
CA PHE A 366 9.86 10.62 -16.99
C PHE A 366 10.22 12.10 -17.15
N SER A 367 9.22 13.00 -17.26
CA SER A 367 9.46 14.44 -17.35
C SER A 367 10.15 14.98 -16.09
N CYS A 368 9.73 14.52 -14.90
CA CYS A 368 10.35 14.90 -13.62
C CYS A 368 11.88 14.73 -13.61
N LEU A 369 12.39 13.73 -14.33
CA LEU A 369 13.79 13.31 -14.30
C LEU A 369 14.59 13.69 -15.56
N ASN A 370 13.92 13.95 -16.69
CA ASN A 370 14.57 14.12 -18.00
C ASN A 370 14.22 15.42 -18.72
N THR A 371 13.57 16.35 -18.02
CA THR A 371 13.29 17.69 -18.57
C THR A 371 14.59 18.51 -18.72
N TYR A 372 14.65 19.30 -19.78
CA TYR A 372 15.68 20.32 -19.99
C TYR A 372 15.12 21.73 -19.74
N VAL A 373 15.95 22.63 -19.22
CA VAL A 373 15.63 24.06 -19.03
C VAL A 373 15.91 24.82 -20.32
#